data_AF-A0A1F5Y6Z2-F1
#
_entry.id   AF-A0A1F5Y6Z2-F1
#
_cell.length_a   1.000
_cell.length_b   1.000
_cell.length_c   1.000
_cell.angle_alpha   90.00
_cell.angle_beta   90.00
_cell.angle_gamma   90.00
#
_symmetry.space_group_name_H-M   'P 1'
#
loop_
_entity.id
_entity.type
_entity.pdbx_description
1 polymer ?
#
loop_
_entity_poly.entity_id
_entity_poly.type
_entity_poly.pdbx_seq_one_letter_code
_entity_poly.pdbx_strand_id
1 'polypeptide(L)'
;MGPGRRQLFASVENHLAQRGENPEKTYVCWTEPEKDTFAEFIPTLIEPLESDKADIVIFERTEKSLASLPKMQHKFEDFSDFLFQKATGIKAKPFAGPMVFRASLLSIFKNADPRKYGVRDGYVQFTALIEAVAAGHRIVGKEVDFIYPADQVAEEEGPKALEMFERRREQQDHLGRGFFAHADILGLPKR
;
A
#
# COMPACT_ATOMS: atom_id res chain seq x y z
N MET A 1 9.43 16.23 14.26
CA MET A 1 8.71 14.93 14.26
C MET A 1 7.25 15.23 13.95
N GLY A 2 6.85 15.01 12.70
CA GLY A 2 5.44 15.18 12.29
C GLY A 2 4.57 14.09 12.90
N PRO A 3 3.24 14.21 12.79
CA PRO A 3 2.35 13.17 13.29
C PRO A 3 2.72 11.81 12.69
N GLY A 4 2.75 10.75 13.51
CA GLY A 4 2.98 9.40 13.01
C GLY A 4 1.95 9.06 11.93
N ARG A 5 2.29 8.25 10.92
CA ARG A 5 1.38 7.94 9.79
C ARG A 5 -0.01 7.46 10.25
N ARG A 6 -0.10 6.85 11.43
CA ARG A 6 -1.35 6.45 12.09
C ARG A 6 -2.26 7.62 12.53
N GLN A 7 -1.67 8.74 12.94
CA GLN A 7 -2.43 9.94 13.33
C GLN A 7 -3.11 10.60 12.13
N LEU A 8 -2.60 10.38 10.90
CA LEU A 8 -3.27 10.82 9.68
C LEU A 8 -4.65 10.15 9.54
N PHE A 9 -4.76 8.84 9.77
CA PHE A 9 -6.05 8.14 9.69
C PHE A 9 -7.05 8.64 10.72
N ALA A 10 -6.60 8.97 11.94
CA ALA A 10 -7.46 9.59 12.96
C ALA A 10 -7.93 10.99 12.52
N SER A 11 -7.06 11.78 11.87
CA SER A 11 -7.45 13.09 11.33
C SER A 11 -8.47 12.95 10.19
N VAL A 12 -8.33 11.94 9.32
CA VAL A 12 -9.29 11.67 8.24
C VAL A 12 -10.63 11.26 8.82
N GLU A 13 -10.66 10.34 9.80
CA GLU A 13 -11.89 9.90 10.48
C GLU A 13 -12.64 11.09 11.11
N ASN A 14 -11.92 11.97 11.82
CA ASN A 14 -12.51 13.18 12.40
C ASN A 14 -13.04 14.14 11.33
N HIS A 15 -12.31 14.32 10.22
CA HIS A 15 -12.74 15.18 9.11
C HIS A 15 -14.03 14.67 8.46
N LEU A 16 -14.13 13.36 8.20
CA LEU A 16 -15.32 12.74 7.63
C LEU A 16 -16.51 12.85 8.59
N ALA A 17 -16.29 12.62 9.89
CA ALA A 17 -17.32 12.75 10.91
C ALA A 17 -17.87 14.19 11.01
N GLN A 18 -17.00 15.20 10.97
CA GLN A 18 -17.41 16.62 10.98
C GLN A 18 -18.26 17.01 9.77
N ARG A 19 -18.05 16.34 8.63
CA ARG A 19 -18.83 16.55 7.40
C ARG A 19 -20.10 15.72 7.33
N GLY A 20 -20.33 14.81 8.27
CA GLY A 20 -21.47 13.89 8.25
C GLY A 20 -21.43 12.89 7.09
N GLU A 21 -20.23 12.59 6.58
CA GLU A 21 -20.05 11.64 5.48
C GLU A 21 -20.38 10.22 5.94
N ASN A 22 -21.01 9.41 5.07
CA ASN A 22 -21.31 8.02 5.38
C ASN A 22 -20.08 7.14 5.14
N PRO A 23 -19.47 6.53 6.17
CA PRO A 23 -18.22 5.77 6.02
C PRO A 23 -18.31 4.57 5.06
N GLU A 24 -19.50 4.04 4.82
CA GLU A 24 -19.72 2.93 3.87
C GLU A 24 -19.77 3.38 2.41
N LYS A 25 -20.02 4.67 2.17
CA LYS A 25 -20.10 5.30 0.83
C LYS A 25 -18.98 6.29 0.56
N THR A 26 -18.04 6.41 1.49
CA THR A 26 -16.87 7.28 1.37
C THR A 26 -15.63 6.42 1.22
N TYR A 27 -14.76 6.81 0.29
CA TYR A 27 -13.50 6.11 0.03
C TYR A 27 -12.32 6.97 0.46
N VAL A 28 -11.31 6.32 1.03
CA VAL A 28 -10.04 6.94 1.42
C VAL A 28 -8.97 6.46 0.45
N CYS A 29 -8.25 7.41 -0.13
CA CYS A 29 -7.10 7.13 -0.98
C CYS A 29 -5.81 7.40 -0.20
N TRP A 30 -4.94 6.40 -0.13
CA TRP A 30 -3.58 6.53 0.35
C TRP A 30 -2.65 6.56 -0.86
N THR A 31 -1.85 7.62 -0.99
CA THR A 31 -0.83 7.76 -2.04
C THR A 31 0.33 8.61 -1.53
N GLU A 32 1.47 8.51 -2.20
CA GLU A 32 2.63 9.36 -1.97
C GLU A 32 2.54 10.67 -2.78
N PRO A 33 3.03 11.80 -2.24
CA PRO A 33 2.86 13.12 -2.84
C PRO A 33 3.51 13.28 -4.22
N GLU A 34 4.54 12.49 -4.53
CA GLU A 34 5.22 12.51 -5.84
C GLU A 34 4.42 11.89 -6.98
N LYS A 35 3.30 11.20 -6.69
CA LYS A 35 2.41 10.59 -7.69
C LYS A 35 1.25 11.53 -8.04
N ASP A 36 1.56 12.72 -8.52
CA ASP A 36 0.60 13.80 -8.81
C ASP A 36 -0.50 13.41 -9.83
N THR A 37 -0.16 12.64 -10.85
CA THR A 37 -1.09 12.15 -11.88
C THR A 37 -1.93 10.95 -11.45
N PHE A 38 -1.69 10.39 -10.26
CA PHE A 38 -2.42 9.23 -9.76
C PHE A 38 -3.93 9.45 -9.66
N ALA A 39 -4.35 10.70 -9.40
CA ALA A 39 -5.76 11.05 -9.22
C ALA A 39 -6.64 10.65 -10.41
N GLU A 40 -6.08 10.59 -11.63
CA GLU A 40 -6.77 10.18 -12.86
C GLU A 40 -7.25 8.72 -12.80
N PHE A 41 -6.59 7.88 -12.01
CA PHE A 41 -6.89 6.45 -11.89
C PHE A 41 -7.87 6.13 -10.76
N ILE A 42 -8.21 7.10 -9.90
CA ILE A 42 -9.13 6.89 -8.77
C ILE A 42 -10.48 6.28 -9.23
N PRO A 43 -11.14 6.74 -10.31
CA PRO A 43 -12.38 6.12 -10.79
C PRO A 43 -12.24 4.62 -11.10
N THR A 44 -11.09 4.21 -11.64
CA THR A 44 -10.80 2.80 -11.96
C THR A 44 -10.59 1.98 -10.69
N LEU A 45 -10.00 2.57 -9.65
CA LEU A 45 -9.72 1.92 -8.38
C LEU A 45 -10.95 1.84 -7.46
N ILE A 46 -11.93 2.74 -7.58
CA ILE A 46 -13.17 2.68 -6.80
C ILE A 46 -14.20 1.71 -7.38
N GLU A 47 -14.14 1.39 -8.68
CA GLU A 47 -15.08 0.49 -9.36
C GLU A 47 -15.32 -0.85 -8.60
N PRO A 48 -14.28 -1.56 -8.10
CA PRO A 48 -14.49 -2.80 -7.34
C PRO A 48 -15.12 -2.55 -5.96
N LEU A 49 -14.91 -1.38 -5.36
CA LEU A 49 -15.53 -0.98 -4.10
C LEU A 49 -17.02 -0.72 -4.33
N GLU A 50 -17.38 0.09 -5.33
CA GLU A 50 -18.77 0.40 -5.68
C GLU A 50 -19.58 -0.85 -6.08
N SER A 51 -18.91 -1.83 -6.69
CA SER A 51 -19.52 -3.11 -7.09
C SER A 51 -19.57 -4.17 -5.98
N ASP A 52 -19.22 -3.82 -4.74
CA ASP A 52 -19.10 -4.74 -3.59
C ASP A 52 -18.22 -5.98 -3.89
N LYS A 53 -17.23 -5.86 -4.79
CA LYS A 53 -16.27 -6.92 -5.13
C LYS A 53 -15.02 -6.87 -4.25
N ALA A 54 -14.77 -5.72 -3.61
CA ALA A 54 -13.65 -5.50 -2.73
C ALA A 54 -14.01 -4.54 -1.59
N ASP A 55 -13.20 -4.59 -0.53
CA ASP A 55 -13.22 -3.65 0.58
C ASP A 55 -11.97 -2.74 0.55
N ILE A 56 -10.88 -3.25 -0.04
CA ILE A 56 -9.63 -2.53 -0.33
C ILE A 56 -9.20 -2.86 -1.76
N VAL A 57 -8.83 -1.83 -2.52
CA VAL A 57 -8.26 -1.94 -3.86
C VAL A 57 -6.83 -1.43 -3.84
N ILE A 58 -5.91 -2.28 -4.26
CA ILE A 58 -4.49 -1.97 -4.41
C ILE A 58 -4.24 -1.56 -5.85
N PHE A 59 -3.56 -0.44 -6.03
CA PHE A 59 -3.03 -0.04 -7.32
C PHE A 59 -1.96 -1.04 -7.75
N GLU A 60 -2.12 -1.61 -8.94
CA GLU A 60 -1.11 -2.46 -9.56
C GLU A 60 -0.67 -1.87 -10.90
N ARG A 61 0.48 -2.33 -11.37
CA ARG A 61 1.09 -1.83 -12.59
C ARG A 61 0.79 -2.79 -13.73
N THR A 62 0.31 -2.26 -14.84
CA THR A 62 0.34 -2.97 -16.13
C THR A 62 1.78 -3.17 -16.59
N GLU A 63 1.99 -4.05 -17.59
CA GLU A 63 3.29 -4.20 -18.26
C GLU A 63 3.84 -2.86 -18.78
N LYS A 64 2.95 -1.99 -19.29
CA LYS A 64 3.31 -0.65 -19.77
C LYS A 64 3.78 0.25 -18.63
N SER A 65 3.10 0.22 -17.48
CA SER A 65 3.53 0.96 -16.29
C SER A 65 4.88 0.44 -15.78
N LEU A 66 5.07 -0.88 -15.72
CA LEU A 66 6.33 -1.51 -15.29
C LEU A 66 7.51 -1.11 -16.20
N ALA A 67 7.29 -1.02 -17.51
CA ALA A 67 8.31 -0.61 -18.46
C ALA A 67 8.79 0.85 -18.29
N SER A 68 8.00 1.69 -17.63
CA SER A 68 8.36 3.08 -17.34
C SER A 68 9.18 3.25 -16.05
N LEU A 69 9.31 2.20 -15.23
CA LEU A 69 10.00 2.28 -13.94
C LEU A 69 11.52 2.21 -14.05
N PRO A 70 12.25 2.80 -13.07
CA PRO A 70 13.64 2.45 -12.83
C PRO A 70 13.80 0.94 -12.65
N LYS A 71 14.83 0.33 -13.25
CA LYS A 71 15.06 -1.12 -13.23
C LYS A 71 15.18 -1.69 -11.82
N MET A 72 15.81 -0.93 -10.91
CA MET A 72 15.97 -1.34 -9.52
C MET A 72 14.65 -1.29 -8.75
N GLN A 73 13.79 -0.31 -9.08
CA GLN A 73 12.45 -0.21 -8.50
C GLN A 73 11.59 -1.39 -8.91
N HIS A 74 11.57 -1.75 -10.19
CA HIS A 74 10.84 -2.91 -10.70
C HIS A 74 11.24 -4.21 -9.97
N LYS A 75 12.54 -4.51 -9.89
CA LYS A 75 13.03 -5.70 -9.17
C LYS A 75 12.68 -5.69 -7.69
N PHE A 76 12.73 -4.51 -7.07
CA PHE A 76 12.40 -4.35 -5.66
C PHE A 76 10.90 -4.60 -5.41
N GLU A 77 10.02 -4.00 -6.22
CA GLU A 77 8.57 -4.20 -6.12
C GLU A 77 8.23 -5.69 -6.30
N ASP A 78 8.69 -6.32 -7.39
CA ASP A 78 8.43 -7.73 -7.68
C ASP A 78 8.82 -8.68 -6.54
N PHE A 79 10.03 -8.55 -6.02
CA PHE A 79 10.51 -9.42 -4.95
C PHE A 79 9.75 -9.17 -3.64
N SER A 80 9.45 -7.91 -3.33
CA SER A 80 8.79 -7.55 -2.08
C SER A 80 7.30 -7.93 -2.10
N ASP A 81 6.64 -7.80 -3.25
CA ASP A 81 5.30 -8.32 -3.50
C ASP A 81 5.30 -9.84 -3.37
N PHE A 82 6.26 -10.55 -3.99
CA PHE A 82 6.39 -12.00 -3.83
C PHE A 82 6.48 -12.41 -2.35
N LEU A 83 7.33 -11.75 -1.56
CA LEU A 83 7.44 -12.04 -0.12
C LEU A 83 6.14 -11.74 0.64
N PHE A 84 5.48 -10.62 0.33
CA PHE A 84 4.22 -10.24 0.95
C PHE A 84 3.13 -11.27 0.65
N GLN A 85 2.97 -11.69 -0.60
CA GLN A 85 2.00 -12.69 -1.01
C GLN A 85 2.29 -14.06 -0.37
N LYS A 86 3.56 -14.46 -0.33
CA LYS A 86 4.00 -15.71 0.32
C LYS A 86 3.69 -15.72 1.81
N ALA A 87 3.91 -14.59 2.50
CA ALA A 87 3.67 -14.47 3.93
C ALA A 87 2.18 -14.42 4.28
N THR A 88 1.38 -13.70 3.49
CA THR A 88 0.02 -13.30 3.89
C THR A 88 -1.10 -14.05 3.16
N GLY A 89 -0.79 -14.65 2.01
CA GLY A 89 -1.77 -15.24 1.11
C GLY A 89 -2.60 -14.23 0.32
N ILE A 90 -2.39 -12.92 0.52
CA ILE A 90 -3.00 -11.84 -0.26
C ILE A 90 -2.42 -11.90 -1.67
N LYS A 91 -3.26 -11.83 -2.71
CA LYS A 91 -2.80 -11.92 -4.12
C LYS A 91 -2.46 -10.57 -4.76
N ALA A 92 -2.71 -9.47 -4.06
CA ALA A 92 -2.42 -8.13 -4.55
C ALA A 92 -0.93 -7.78 -4.44
N LYS A 93 -0.51 -6.72 -5.14
CA LYS A 93 0.87 -6.21 -5.23
C LYS A 93 1.01 -4.81 -4.59
N PRO A 94 1.05 -4.69 -3.25
CA PRO A 94 1.00 -3.40 -2.57
C PRO A 94 2.27 -2.53 -2.68
N PHE A 95 3.40 -3.06 -3.15
CA PHE A 95 4.65 -2.29 -3.16
C PHE A 95 4.70 -1.14 -4.16
N ALA A 96 3.75 -1.10 -5.08
CA ALA A 96 3.54 0.04 -5.97
C ALA A 96 3.10 1.31 -5.20
N GLY A 97 2.51 1.16 -4.01
CA GLY A 97 2.28 2.21 -3.01
C GLY A 97 0.80 2.55 -2.81
N PRO A 98 0.10 3.08 -3.83
CA PRO A 98 -1.26 3.55 -3.65
C PRO A 98 -2.30 2.47 -3.35
N MET A 99 -3.31 2.84 -2.59
CA MET A 99 -4.47 2.00 -2.33
C MET A 99 -5.70 2.86 -2.02
N VAL A 100 -6.87 2.29 -2.31
CA VAL A 100 -8.17 2.91 -2.02
C VAL A 100 -9.01 1.94 -1.20
N PHE A 101 -9.66 2.42 -0.16
CA PHE A 101 -10.46 1.59 0.75
C PHE A 101 -11.67 2.33 1.29
N ARG A 102 -12.68 1.59 1.77
CA ARG A 102 -13.85 2.18 2.43
C ARG A 102 -13.48 2.88 3.73
N ALA A 103 -14.03 4.06 3.97
CA ALA A 103 -13.76 4.81 5.20
C ALA A 103 -14.17 4.05 6.48
N SER A 104 -15.10 3.11 6.41
CA SER A 104 -15.43 2.20 7.52
C SER A 104 -14.25 1.37 8.02
N LEU A 105 -13.21 1.17 7.22
CA LEU A 105 -11.98 0.46 7.58
C LEU A 105 -10.93 1.36 8.28
N LEU A 106 -11.16 2.67 8.43
CA LEU A 106 -10.20 3.59 9.05
C LEU A 106 -9.75 3.14 10.45
N SER A 107 -10.64 2.45 11.18
CA SER A 107 -10.32 1.89 12.49
C SER A 107 -9.20 0.85 12.45
N ILE A 108 -9.15 -0.01 11.41
CA ILE A 108 -8.07 -0.98 11.20
C ILE A 108 -6.76 -0.22 10.94
N PHE A 109 -6.76 0.72 10.00
CA PHE A 109 -5.56 1.49 9.64
C PHE A 109 -5.01 2.34 10.80
N LYS A 110 -5.88 2.91 11.63
CA LYS A 110 -5.51 3.67 12.83
C LYS A 110 -4.86 2.79 13.90
N ASN A 111 -5.36 1.57 14.07
CA ASN A 111 -4.95 0.66 15.14
C ASN A 111 -3.81 -0.28 14.75
N ALA A 112 -3.55 -0.46 13.45
CA ALA A 112 -2.45 -1.25 12.93
C ALA A 112 -1.11 -0.72 13.46
N ASP A 113 -0.39 -1.52 14.24
CA ASP A 113 0.89 -1.13 14.85
C ASP A 113 2.04 -2.02 14.35
N PRO A 114 2.76 -1.59 13.29
CA PRO A 114 3.86 -2.37 12.71
C PRO A 114 4.95 -2.74 13.71
N ARG A 115 5.13 -1.94 14.78
CA ARG A 115 6.22 -2.11 15.76
C ARG A 115 6.08 -3.40 16.56
N LYS A 116 4.86 -3.91 16.71
CA LYS A 116 4.58 -5.22 17.32
C LYS A 116 5.25 -6.38 16.57
N TYR A 117 5.57 -6.15 15.29
CA TYR A 117 6.12 -7.15 14.37
C TYR A 117 7.55 -6.82 13.94
N GLY A 118 8.23 -5.91 14.65
CA GLY A 118 9.59 -5.49 14.32
C GLY A 118 9.68 -4.56 13.09
N VAL A 119 8.55 -4.00 12.63
CA VAL A 119 8.49 -3.12 11.47
C VAL A 119 8.38 -1.65 11.92
N ARG A 120 8.99 -0.74 11.15
CA ARG A 120 8.90 0.71 11.43
C ARG A 120 7.45 1.21 11.26
N ASP A 121 7.03 2.15 12.12
CA ASP A 121 5.67 2.75 12.11
C ASP A 121 5.28 3.34 10.75
N GLY A 122 6.28 3.75 9.96
CA GLY A 122 6.11 4.23 8.59
C GLY A 122 5.47 3.24 7.62
N TYR A 123 5.39 1.94 7.96
CA TYR A 123 4.84 0.89 7.10
C TYR A 123 3.47 0.39 7.56
N VAL A 124 2.72 1.26 8.26
CA VAL A 124 1.36 0.99 8.74
C VAL A 124 0.45 0.42 7.65
N GLN A 125 0.56 0.89 6.41
CA GLN A 125 -0.32 0.45 5.33
C GLN A 125 -0.24 -1.06 5.10
N PHE A 126 0.96 -1.68 5.16
CA PHE A 126 1.08 -3.12 4.99
C PHE A 126 0.52 -3.90 6.19
N THR A 127 0.72 -3.38 7.39
CA THR A 127 0.17 -3.99 8.62
C THR A 127 -1.35 -3.95 8.58
N ALA A 128 -1.95 -2.83 8.15
CA ALA A 128 -3.38 -2.69 8.00
C ALA A 128 -3.98 -3.66 6.97
N LEU A 129 -3.29 -3.92 5.84
CA LEU A 129 -3.74 -4.92 4.86
C LEU A 129 -3.80 -6.33 5.46
N ILE A 130 -2.80 -6.71 6.25
CA ILE A 130 -2.73 -8.01 6.92
C ILE A 130 -3.84 -8.15 7.96
N GLU A 131 -4.05 -7.10 8.78
CA GLU A 131 -5.16 -7.06 9.76
C GLU A 131 -6.53 -7.09 9.08
N ALA A 132 -6.70 -6.40 7.94
CA ALA A 132 -7.94 -6.38 7.20
C ALA A 132 -8.31 -7.77 6.65
N VAL A 133 -7.36 -8.51 6.08
CA VAL A 133 -7.62 -9.89 5.64
C VAL A 133 -7.91 -10.83 6.80
N ALA A 134 -7.19 -10.69 7.92
CA ALA A 134 -7.48 -11.47 9.12
C ALA A 134 -8.90 -11.20 9.67
N ALA A 135 -9.40 -9.97 9.50
CA ALA A 135 -10.78 -9.58 9.82
C ALA A 135 -11.81 -10.00 8.75
N GLY A 136 -11.40 -10.67 7.67
CA GLY A 136 -12.29 -11.19 6.62
C GLY A 136 -12.57 -10.23 5.47
N HIS A 137 -11.86 -9.10 5.38
CA HIS A 137 -12.02 -8.16 4.28
C HIS A 137 -11.35 -8.64 2.98
N ARG A 138 -11.95 -8.26 1.86
CA ARG A 138 -11.51 -8.63 0.51
C ARG A 138 -10.59 -7.55 -0.05
N ILE A 139 -9.38 -7.98 -0.39
CA ILE A 139 -8.36 -7.12 -0.99
C ILE A 139 -8.14 -7.59 -2.43
N VAL A 140 -8.24 -6.67 -3.38
CA VAL A 140 -8.00 -6.95 -4.81
C VAL A 140 -6.97 -5.98 -5.38
N GLY A 141 -6.21 -6.47 -6.35
CA GLY A 141 -5.38 -5.64 -7.21
C GLY A 141 -6.14 -5.12 -8.41
N LYS A 142 -5.83 -3.91 -8.85
CA LYS A 142 -6.34 -3.34 -10.10
C LYS A 142 -5.18 -2.68 -10.86
N GLU A 143 -4.89 -3.23 -12.02
CA GLU A 143 -3.83 -2.72 -12.89
C GLU A 143 -4.26 -1.44 -13.59
N VAL A 144 -3.34 -0.46 -13.65
CA VAL A 144 -3.52 0.78 -14.41
C VAL A 144 -2.22 1.21 -15.10
N ASP A 145 -2.36 2.02 -16.15
CA ASP A 145 -1.25 2.52 -16.99
C ASP A 145 -0.61 3.80 -16.42
N PHE A 146 -0.25 3.80 -15.13
CA PHE A 146 0.46 4.94 -14.54
C PHE A 146 1.91 4.99 -15.04
N ILE A 147 2.29 6.08 -15.68
CA ILE A 147 3.61 6.26 -16.27
C ILE A 147 4.51 6.98 -15.27
N TYR A 148 5.66 6.38 -14.94
CA TYR A 148 6.65 7.02 -14.10
C TYR A 148 7.32 8.18 -14.85
N PRO A 149 7.44 9.38 -14.26
CA PRO A 149 8.05 10.53 -14.92
C PRO A 149 9.51 10.24 -15.34
N ALA A 150 9.85 10.50 -16.60
CA ALA A 150 11.14 10.14 -17.18
C ALA A 150 12.33 10.87 -16.53
N ASP A 151 12.12 12.08 -16.04
CA ASP A 151 13.07 12.87 -15.26
C ASP A 151 13.37 12.22 -13.90
N GLN A 152 12.35 11.71 -13.21
CA GLN A 152 12.53 10.92 -11.98
C GLN A 152 13.30 9.63 -12.27
N VAL A 153 13.03 8.94 -13.39
CA VAL A 153 13.79 7.75 -13.78
C VAL A 153 15.28 8.08 -13.96
N ALA A 154 15.58 9.15 -14.70
CA ALA A 154 16.96 9.56 -14.95
C ALA A 154 17.70 9.93 -13.65
N GLU A 155 17.01 10.53 -12.70
CA GLU A 155 17.59 10.87 -11.40
C GLU A 155 17.86 9.62 -10.53
N GLU A 156 16.89 8.71 -10.45
CA GLU A 156 16.97 7.47 -9.65
C GLU A 156 17.95 6.44 -10.22
N GLU A 157 18.09 6.36 -11.55
CA GLU A 157 19.07 5.47 -12.20
C GLU A 157 20.46 6.09 -12.34
N GLY A 158 20.58 7.41 -12.19
CA GLY A 158 21.84 8.14 -12.28
C GLY A 158 22.32 8.60 -10.90
N PRO A 159 22.22 9.90 -10.57
CA PRO A 159 22.80 10.48 -9.36
C PRO A 159 22.39 9.81 -8.04
N LYS A 160 21.16 9.30 -7.94
CA LYS A 160 20.62 8.70 -6.70
C LYS A 160 20.69 7.17 -6.66
N ALA A 161 21.28 6.51 -7.66
CA ALA A 161 21.20 5.06 -7.80
C ALA A 161 21.68 4.28 -6.57
N LEU A 162 22.81 4.68 -5.98
CA LEU A 162 23.35 4.02 -4.78
C LEU A 162 22.46 4.24 -3.55
N GLU A 163 22.04 5.48 -3.32
CA GLU A 163 21.14 5.83 -2.21
C GLU A 163 19.81 5.06 -2.31
N MET A 164 19.23 5.00 -3.52
CA MET A 164 18.01 4.26 -3.78
C MET A 164 18.20 2.77 -3.53
N PHE A 165 19.31 2.19 -3.99
CA PHE A 165 19.62 0.78 -3.72
C PHE A 165 19.71 0.48 -2.23
N GLU A 166 20.47 1.28 -1.47
CA GLU A 166 20.63 1.07 -0.02
C GLU A 166 19.31 1.20 0.71
N ARG A 167 18.51 2.22 0.37
CA ARG A 167 17.16 2.42 0.91
C ARG A 167 16.25 1.23 0.62
N ARG A 168 16.26 0.71 -0.61
CA ARG A 168 15.44 -0.45 -1.01
C ARG A 168 15.89 -1.73 -0.29
N ARG A 169 17.19 -1.96 -0.16
CA ARG A 169 17.73 -3.11 0.59
C ARG A 169 17.27 -3.07 2.05
N GLU A 170 17.43 -1.92 2.71
CA GLU A 170 16.98 -1.76 4.10
C GLU A 170 15.47 -1.98 4.25
N GLN A 171 14.67 -1.50 3.30
CA GLN A 171 13.23 -1.71 3.28
C GLN A 171 12.88 -3.20 3.24
N GLN A 172 13.49 -3.95 2.33
CA GLN A 172 13.28 -5.38 2.17
C GLN A 172 13.60 -6.16 3.44
N ASP A 173 14.75 -5.88 4.07
CA ASP A 173 15.18 -6.59 5.27
C ASP A 173 14.21 -6.43 6.45
N HIS A 174 13.68 -5.21 6.63
CA HIS A 174 12.74 -4.92 7.72
C HIS A 174 11.33 -5.44 7.43
N LEU A 175 10.86 -5.30 6.18
CA LEU A 175 9.49 -5.65 5.81
C LEU A 175 9.30 -7.16 5.68
N GLY A 176 10.24 -7.85 5.02
CA GLY A 176 10.11 -9.28 4.76
C GLY A 176 9.90 -10.09 6.04
N ARG A 177 10.77 -9.89 7.05
CA ARG A 177 10.64 -10.58 8.35
C ARG A 177 9.34 -10.22 9.08
N GLY A 178 8.96 -8.95 9.02
CA GLY A 178 7.75 -8.45 9.67
C GLY A 178 6.46 -9.04 9.12
N PHE A 179 6.38 -9.26 7.80
CA PHE A 179 5.19 -9.85 7.18
C PHE A 179 4.94 -11.28 7.67
N PHE A 180 5.98 -12.11 7.70
CA PHE A 180 5.87 -13.48 8.21
C PHE A 180 5.51 -13.50 9.71
N ALA A 181 6.18 -12.67 10.52
CA ALA A 181 5.88 -12.59 11.95
C ALA A 181 4.42 -12.16 12.21
N HIS A 182 3.93 -11.19 11.45
CA HIS A 182 2.56 -10.69 11.58
C HIS A 182 1.53 -11.74 11.13
N ALA A 183 1.72 -12.33 9.95
CA ALA A 183 0.83 -13.37 9.43
C ALA A 183 0.76 -14.58 10.37
N ASP A 184 1.89 -14.97 10.97
CA ASP A 184 1.96 -16.08 11.94
C ASP A 184 1.15 -15.80 13.20
N ILE A 185 1.24 -14.58 13.74
CA ILE A 185 0.48 -14.17 14.93
C ILE A 185 -1.02 -14.17 14.68
N LEU A 186 -1.45 -13.76 13.48
CA LEU A 186 -2.87 -13.75 13.10
C LEU A 186 -3.38 -15.09 12.55
N GLY A 187 -2.52 -16.10 12.46
CA GLY A 187 -2.89 -17.44 11.96
C GLY A 187 -3.29 -17.46 10.49
N LEU A 188 -2.74 -16.55 9.67
CA LEU A 188 -3.00 -16.54 8.23
C LEU A 188 -2.33 -17.75 7.55
N PRO A 189 -3.00 -18.38 6.56
CA PRO A 189 -2.45 -19.57 5.90
C PRO A 189 -1.23 -19.21 5.05
N LYS A 190 -0.10 -19.85 5.35
CA LYS A 190 1.10 -19.81 4.49
C LYS A 190 0.80 -20.55 3.18
N ARG A 191 1.02 -19.91 2.04
CA ARG A 191 0.89 -20.53 0.71
C ARG A 191 2.25 -20.64 0.08
#